data_AF-A0A935BYZ2-F1
#
_entry.id   AF-A0A935BYZ2-F1
#
_cell.length_a   1.000
_cell.length_b   1.000
_cell.length_c   1.000
_cell.angle_alpha   90.00
_cell.angle_beta   90.00
_cell.angle_gamma   90.00
#
_symmetry.space_group_name_H-M   'P 1'
#
loop_
_entity.id
_entity.type
_entity.pdbx_description
1 polymer ?
#
loop_
_entity_poly.entity_id
_entity_poly.type
_entity_poly.pdbx_seq_one_letter_code
_entity_poly.pdbx_strand_id
1 'polypeptide(L)'
;MKQLTKNTAVAATLFLLTGLFVACNRPDSTVTTEASDDSYDIVISNGRVVDGTGAPWFRSDVGIRGERIVRIGDLHEAKGEAAS
;
A
#
# COMPACT_ATOMS: atom_id res chain seq x y z
N MET A 1 -36.32 -51.44 16.77
CA MET A 1 -34.87 -51.30 17.01
C MET A 1 -34.28 -50.50 15.84
N LYS A 2 -34.34 -49.16 15.90
CA LYS A 2 -33.22 -48.25 16.22
C LYS A 2 -32.06 -48.25 15.20
N GLN A 3 -32.32 -47.95 13.92
CA GLN A 3 -31.25 -47.64 12.96
C GLN A 3 -31.44 -46.31 12.20
N LEU A 4 -32.51 -45.55 12.47
CA LEU A 4 -32.81 -44.32 11.70
C LEU A 4 -32.34 -43.01 12.36
N THR A 5 -31.63 -43.05 13.48
CA THR A 5 -31.17 -41.85 14.23
C THR A 5 -29.67 -41.66 14.29
N LYS A 6 -28.87 -42.47 13.58
CA LYS A 6 -27.39 -42.39 13.65
C LYS A 6 -26.76 -41.47 12.61
N ASN A 7 -27.44 -41.16 11.50
CA ASN A 7 -26.80 -40.47 10.36
C ASN A 7 -27.07 -38.96 10.30
N THR A 8 -27.99 -38.43 11.12
CA THR A 8 -28.24 -36.99 11.22
C THR A 8 -27.16 -36.27 12.04
N ALA A 9 -26.53 -36.96 13.00
CA ALA A 9 -25.42 -36.43 13.80
C ALA A 9 -24.10 -36.34 13.03
N VAL A 10 -23.89 -37.21 12.03
CA VAL A 10 -22.68 -37.23 11.18
C VAL A 10 -22.67 -36.05 10.19
N ALA A 11 -23.83 -35.66 9.67
CA ALA A 11 -23.96 -34.51 8.77
C ALA A 11 -23.73 -33.17 9.50
N ALA A 12 -24.21 -33.05 10.75
CA ALA A 12 -24.06 -31.83 11.55
C ALA A 12 -22.63 -31.60 12.07
N THR A 13 -21.88 -32.68 12.33
CA THR A 13 -20.46 -32.58 12.73
C THR A 13 -19.51 -32.36 11.54
N LEU A 14 -19.87 -32.85 10.34
CA LEU A 14 -19.09 -32.59 9.13
C LEU A 14 -19.16 -31.11 8.70
N PHE A 15 -20.32 -30.45 8.87
CA PHE A 15 -20.48 -29.02 8.55
C PHE A 15 -19.73 -28.07 9.52
N LEU A 16 -19.60 -28.44 10.79
CA LEU A 16 -18.85 -27.66 11.78
C LEU A 16 -17.32 -27.78 11.60
N LEU A 17 -16.82 -28.91 11.09
CA LEU A 17 -15.39 -29.12 10.81
C LEU A 17 -14.95 -28.52 9.47
N THR A 18 -15.82 -28.47 8.44
CA THR A 18 -15.50 -27.74 7.20
C THR A 18 -15.62 -26.22 7.34
N GLY A 19 -16.44 -25.73 8.28
CA GLY A 19 -16.56 -24.29 8.57
C GLY A 19 -15.32 -23.68 9.24
N LEU A 20 -14.51 -24.50 9.94
CA LEU A 20 -13.27 -24.03 10.58
C LEU A 20 -12.08 -23.96 9.61
N PHE A 21 -12.16 -24.62 8.45
CA PHE A 21 -11.08 -24.64 7.46
C PHE A 21 -11.14 -23.49 6.43
N VAL A 22 -12.27 -22.79 6.32
CA VAL A 22 -12.45 -21.65 5.39
C VAL A 22 -12.05 -20.32 6.04
N ALA A 23 -11.07 -20.33 6.96
CA ALA A 23 -10.51 -19.11 7.57
C ALA A 23 -9.18 -18.66 6.94
N CYS A 24 -8.50 -19.52 6.16
CA CYS A 24 -7.17 -19.21 5.60
C CYS A 24 -7.18 -18.85 4.11
N ASN A 25 -8.34 -18.83 3.44
CA ASN A 25 -8.49 -18.23 2.10
C ASN A 25 -9.19 -16.88 2.20
N ARG A 26 -8.74 -16.01 3.12
CA ARG A 26 -8.77 -14.59 2.79
C ARG A 26 -7.61 -14.40 1.83
N PRO A 27 -7.82 -14.17 0.53
CA PRO A 27 -6.78 -13.54 -0.25
C PRO A 27 -6.57 -12.18 0.41
N ASP A 28 -5.62 -12.14 1.36
CA ASP A 28 -4.96 -10.92 1.77
C ASP A 28 -4.12 -10.48 0.58
N SER A 29 -4.85 -10.00 -0.41
CA SER A 29 -4.35 -9.63 -1.71
C SER A 29 -5.31 -8.58 -2.26
N THR A 30 -5.67 -7.61 -1.41
CA THR A 30 -5.29 -6.27 -1.82
C THR A 30 -3.77 -6.27 -1.90
N VAL A 31 -3.24 -6.77 -3.01
CA VAL A 31 -2.08 -6.13 -3.61
C VAL A 31 -2.61 -4.76 -4.00
N THR A 32 -2.83 -3.91 -2.99
CA THR A 32 -2.38 -2.55 -3.08
C THR A 32 -0.91 -2.79 -3.40
N THR A 33 -0.58 -2.81 -4.70
CA THR A 33 0.64 -2.18 -5.14
C THR A 33 0.69 -0.97 -4.24
N GLU A 34 1.59 -0.97 -3.26
CA GLU A 34 1.95 0.23 -2.55
C GLU A 34 2.48 1.11 -3.67
N ALA A 35 1.53 1.74 -4.36
CA ALA A 35 1.73 2.93 -5.11
C ALA A 35 2.43 3.75 -4.06
N SER A 36 3.76 3.84 -4.22
CA SER A 36 4.58 4.92 -3.70
C SER A 36 3.61 6.02 -3.40
N ASP A 37 3.29 6.23 -2.12
CA ASP A 37 2.32 7.24 -1.76
C ASP A 37 2.95 8.53 -2.25
N ASP A 38 2.65 8.93 -3.48
CA ASP A 38 3.28 10.04 -4.18
C ASP A 38 2.62 11.34 -3.74
N SER A 39 1.95 11.31 -2.59
CA SER A 39 1.50 12.50 -1.90
C SER A 39 2.71 13.17 -1.26
N TYR A 40 2.86 14.45 -1.58
CA TYR A 40 3.79 15.37 -0.96
C TYR A 40 2.97 16.54 -0.41
N ASP A 41 3.41 17.10 0.72
CA ASP A 41 2.76 18.31 1.23
C ASP A 41 3.09 19.48 0.30
N ILE A 42 4.35 19.52 -0.16
CA ILE A 42 4.85 20.53 -1.08
C ILE A 42 5.64 19.84 -2.20
N VAL A 43 5.38 20.27 -3.44
CA VAL A 43 6.23 19.96 -4.59
C VAL A 43 6.81 21.26 -5.14
N ILE A 44 8.14 21.31 -5.22
CA ILE A 44 8.88 22.35 -5.93
C ILE A 44 9.27 21.77 -7.29
N SER A 45 8.62 22.21 -8.35
CA SER A 45 8.85 21.69 -9.70
C SER A 45 9.91 22.48 -10.48
N ASN A 46 10.68 21.78 -11.31
CA ASN A 46 11.70 22.31 -12.19
C ASN A 46 12.68 23.26 -11.47
N GLY A 47 13.03 22.94 -10.22
CA GLY A 47 13.93 23.72 -9.39
C GLY A 47 15.39 23.62 -9.84
N ARG A 48 16.23 24.55 -9.42
CA ARG A 48 17.70 24.40 -9.48
C ARG A 48 18.18 23.92 -8.11
N VAL A 49 18.64 22.69 -8.03
CA VAL A 49 19.08 22.05 -6.79
C VAL A 49 20.58 22.24 -6.62
N VAL A 50 20.98 22.72 -5.44
CA VAL A 50 22.37 22.82 -4.99
C VAL A 50 22.52 21.89 -3.79
N ASP A 51 23.31 20.81 -3.93
CA ASP A 51 23.41 19.73 -2.93
C ASP A 51 24.61 19.86 -1.97
N GLY A 52 25.44 20.89 -2.14
CA GLY A 52 26.61 21.15 -1.29
C GLY A 52 27.82 20.26 -1.55
N THR A 53 27.79 19.39 -2.56
CA THR A 53 28.93 18.50 -2.90
C THR A 53 30.07 19.22 -3.64
N GLY A 54 29.84 20.47 -4.06
CA GLY A 54 30.76 21.23 -4.92
C GLY A 54 30.51 21.02 -6.42
N ALA A 55 29.60 20.13 -6.80
CA ALA A 55 29.12 20.01 -8.17
C ALA A 55 28.27 21.25 -8.58
N PRO A 56 28.17 21.55 -9.90
CA PRO A 56 27.21 22.52 -10.39
C PRO A 56 25.77 22.14 -10.00
N TRP A 57 24.89 23.14 -9.94
CA TRP A 57 23.47 22.90 -9.73
C TRP A 57 22.86 22.07 -10.87
N PHE A 58 21.81 21.30 -10.57
CA PHE A 58 21.07 20.51 -11.55
C PHE A 58 19.56 20.82 -11.50
N ARG A 59 18.84 20.49 -12.57
CA ARG A 59 17.37 20.63 -12.62
C ARG A 59 16.71 19.37 -12.05
N SER A 60 15.74 19.56 -11.17
CA SER A 60 14.95 18.47 -10.59
C SER A 60 13.71 19.02 -9.89
N ASP A 61 12.73 18.15 -9.65
CA ASP A 61 11.67 18.41 -8.70
C ASP A 61 12.10 17.95 -7.30
N VAL A 62 11.50 18.55 -6.28
CA VAL A 62 11.74 18.23 -4.86
C VAL A 62 10.41 18.03 -4.15
N GLY A 63 10.23 16.86 -3.55
CA GLY A 63 9.06 16.48 -2.78
C GLY A 63 9.34 16.59 -1.28
N ILE A 64 8.49 17.33 -0.58
CA ILE A 64 8.62 17.62 0.86
C ILE A 64 7.42 17.05 1.61
N ARG A 65 7.69 16.42 2.76
CA ARG A 65 6.68 16.03 3.75
C ARG A 65 7.05 16.60 5.11
N GLY A 66 6.16 17.39 5.70
CA GLY A 66 6.42 18.19 6.88
C GLY A 66 7.68 19.03 6.70
N GLU A 67 8.71 18.73 7.50
CA GLU A 67 9.98 19.46 7.51
C GLU A 67 11.11 18.73 6.76
N ARG A 68 10.78 17.65 6.03
CA ARG A 68 11.77 16.75 5.44
C ARG A 68 11.64 16.66 3.92
N ILE A 69 12.77 16.72 3.24
CA ILE A 69 12.89 16.32 1.83
C ILE A 69 12.84 14.80 1.76
N VAL A 70 11.81 14.27 1.11
CA VAL A 70 11.59 12.81 0.98
C VAL A 70 11.95 12.27 -0.41
N ARG A 71 11.99 13.14 -1.42
CA ARG A 71 12.41 12.78 -2.78
C ARG A 71 13.00 13.96 -3.53
N ILE A 72 14.01 13.67 -4.35
CA ILE A 72 14.56 14.57 -5.38
C ILE A 72 14.58 13.76 -6.68
N GLY A 73 13.91 14.24 -7.72
CA GLY A 73 13.86 13.58 -9.03
C GLY A 73 12.75 14.14 -9.91
N ASP A 74 12.32 13.36 -10.90
CA ASP A 74 11.11 13.63 -11.68
C ASP A 74 9.87 13.29 -10.83
N LEU A 75 9.00 14.28 -10.61
CA LEU A 75 7.76 14.16 -9.84
C LEU A 75 6.53 14.55 -10.68
N HIS A 76 6.59 14.49 -12.01
CA HIS A 76 5.50 14.93 -12.88
C HIS A 76 4.16 14.20 -12.68
N GLU A 77 4.19 12.96 -12.17
CA GLU A 77 2.98 12.17 -11.85
C GLU A 77 2.55 12.27 -10.38
N ALA A 78 3.33 12.97 -9.55
CA ALA A 78 3.08 13.05 -8.12
C ALA A 78 2.07 14.15 -7.75
N LYS A 79 1.43 13.97 -6.59
CA LYS A 79 0.40 14.87 -6.07
C LYS A 79 0.95 15.69 -4.90
N GLY A 80 0.82 17.01 -4.92
CA GLY A 80 1.13 17.88 -3.78
C GLY A 80 0.84 19.34 -4.05
N GLU A 81 0.86 20.19 -3.01
CA GLU A 81 0.66 21.63 -3.17
C GLU A 81 1.84 22.21 -3.96
N ALA A 82 1.55 22.89 -5.08
CA ALA A 82 2.59 23.49 -5.91
C ALA A 82 3.10 24.76 -5.22
N ALA A 83 4.36 24.76 -4.79
CA ALA A 83 5.02 25.99 -4.37
C ALA A 83 5.49 26.77 -5.61
N SER A 84 4.84 27.89 -5.91
CA SER A 84 5.25 28.86 -6.96
C SER A 84 6.14 29.96 -6.39
#